data_AF-H2XRF6-F1
#
_entry.id   AF-H2XRF6-F1
#
_cell.length_a   1.000
_cell.length_b   1.000
_cell.length_c   1.000
_cell.angle_alpha   90.00
_cell.angle_beta   90.00
_cell.angle_gamma   90.00
#
_symmetry.space_group_name_H-M   'P 1'
#
loop_
_entity.id
_entity.type
_entity.pdbx_description
1 polymer ?
#
loop_
_entity_poly.entity_id
_entity_poly.type
_entity_poly.pdbx_seq_one_letter_code
_entity_poly.pdbx_strand_id
1 'polypeptide(L)'
;MTANRLHPDITAATQLISYVPSTETLQEDLLLRAVSRVRPDIYRERHRVSRAIRQHRHTLAQLDSILCERLVTGDDPKAIENSTKFLSNVVQLKQDESEKLVTAEELLMTLTNLVEELYPIAQRGAFLYSLCRAIPSLNPHYQVPLPYFTHLFDTAVGSEYEEEEEEGGGLLQDVAVVHPSDVDEDGEEEKMKMAAKRKASLRLGSARKMIKKRDKMKETLSTTAEEDER
;
A
#
# COMPACT_ATOMS: atom_id res chain seq x y z
N MET A 1 -9.34 28.68 14.17
CA MET A 1 -10.25 27.76 14.91
C MET A 1 -11.67 28.22 14.68
N THR A 2 -12.37 27.63 13.71
CA THR A 2 -13.80 27.79 13.53
C THR A 2 -14.52 26.81 14.45
N ALA A 3 -14.45 27.08 15.76
CA ALA A 3 -15.36 26.41 16.68
C ALA A 3 -16.72 27.06 16.47
N ASN A 4 -17.50 26.51 15.54
CA ASN A 4 -18.93 26.75 15.52
C ASN A 4 -19.42 26.26 16.89
N ARG A 5 -19.74 27.19 17.79
CA ARG A 5 -20.04 26.85 19.19
C ARG A 5 -21.33 26.04 19.20
N LEU A 6 -21.18 24.73 19.36
CA LEU A 6 -22.32 23.83 19.51
C LEU A 6 -23.00 24.13 20.84
N HIS A 7 -24.33 24.04 20.85
CA HIS A 7 -25.12 24.22 22.06
C HIS A 7 -24.75 23.15 23.10
N PRO A 8 -24.62 23.49 24.40
CA PRO A 8 -24.22 22.54 25.44
C PRO A 8 -25.07 21.27 25.47
N ASP A 9 -26.37 21.37 25.19
CA ASP A 9 -27.26 20.20 25.13
C ASP A 9 -26.83 19.16 24.09
N ILE A 10 -26.34 19.62 22.92
CA ILE A 10 -25.84 18.74 21.86
C ILE A 10 -24.53 18.10 22.29
N THR A 11 -23.65 18.88 22.94
CA THR A 11 -22.36 18.38 23.44
C THR A 11 -22.51 17.38 24.59
N ALA A 12 -23.61 17.44 25.35
CA ALA A 12 -23.90 16.52 26.45
C ALA A 12 -24.53 15.21 25.96
N ALA A 13 -25.34 15.26 24.91
CA ALA A 13 -26.03 14.11 24.36
C ALA A 13 -25.18 13.30 23.35
N THR A 14 -24.10 13.87 22.83
CA THR A 14 -23.31 13.26 21.75
C THR A 14 -21.81 13.29 22.03
N GLN A 15 -21.09 12.29 21.53
CA GLN A 15 -19.63 12.29 21.58
C GLN A 15 -19.07 13.06 20.38
N LEU A 16 -18.35 14.15 20.65
CA LEU A 16 -17.71 14.97 19.63
C LEU A 16 -16.29 14.50 19.34
N ILE A 17 -16.01 14.19 18.07
CA ILE A 17 -14.68 13.81 17.58
C ILE A 17 -14.15 14.96 16.73
N SER A 18 -13.10 15.61 17.19
CA SER A 18 -12.43 16.69 16.46
C SER A 18 -11.13 16.19 15.85
N TYR A 19 -11.00 16.31 14.54
CA TYR A 19 -9.75 16.07 13.85
C TYR A 19 -9.10 17.40 13.48
N VAL A 20 -7.91 17.63 14.04
CA VAL A 20 -7.06 18.77 13.68
C VAL A 20 -5.70 18.21 13.31
N PRO A 21 -5.20 18.45 12.09
CA PRO A 21 -3.86 18.00 11.73
C PRO A 21 -2.84 18.68 12.67
N SER A 22 -2.00 17.86 13.27
CA SER A 22 -0.82 18.31 13.99
C SER A 22 0.29 18.69 12.99
N THR A 23 1.26 19.47 13.43
CA THR A 23 2.43 19.82 12.60
C THR A 23 3.19 18.58 12.15
N GLU A 24 3.28 17.56 13.01
CA GLU A 24 3.90 16.28 12.73
C GLU A 24 3.14 15.49 11.67
N THR A 25 1.80 15.36 11.80
CA THR A 25 0.99 14.66 10.79
C THR A 25 1.06 15.34 9.42
N LEU A 26 1.12 16.68 9.40
CA LEU A 26 1.27 17.41 8.16
C LEU A 26 2.66 17.22 7.58
N GLN A 27 3.70 17.20 8.42
CA GLN A 27 5.06 16.94 7.97
C GLN A 27 5.19 15.56 7.34
N GLU A 28 4.60 14.52 7.93
CA GLU A 28 4.58 13.18 7.35
C GLU A 28 3.85 13.14 6.00
N ASP A 29 2.70 13.81 5.87
CA ASP A 29 1.96 13.91 4.61
C ASP A 29 2.76 14.64 3.52
N LEU A 30 3.38 15.78 3.87
CA LEU A 30 4.24 16.53 2.94
C LEU A 30 5.48 15.73 2.55
N LEU A 31 6.06 14.94 3.46
CA LEU A 31 7.18 14.06 3.14
C LEU A 31 6.74 12.98 2.15
N LEU A 32 5.60 12.35 2.38
CA LEU A 32 5.06 11.34 1.47
C LEU A 32 4.86 11.91 0.07
N ARG A 33 4.26 13.10 -0.04
CA ARG A 33 4.06 13.83 -1.31
C ARG A 33 5.36 14.24 -1.97
N ALA A 34 6.35 14.68 -1.19
CA ALA A 34 7.65 15.05 -1.73
C ALA A 34 8.41 13.83 -2.26
N VAL A 35 8.42 12.72 -1.52
CA VAL A 35 9.07 11.46 -1.93
C VAL A 35 8.44 10.92 -3.18
N SER A 36 7.11 10.88 -3.21
CA SER A 36 6.34 10.41 -4.34
C SER A 36 6.76 11.19 -5.59
N ARG A 37 6.80 12.53 -5.50
CA ARG A 37 7.13 13.42 -6.62
C ARG A 37 8.60 13.34 -7.03
N VAL A 38 9.54 13.46 -6.09
CA VAL A 38 10.97 13.60 -6.39
C VAL A 38 11.60 12.25 -6.79
N ARG A 39 11.19 11.15 -6.15
CA ARG A 39 11.72 9.80 -6.41
C ARG A 39 10.58 8.77 -6.41
N PRO A 40 9.77 8.71 -7.49
CA PRO A 40 8.67 7.77 -7.59
C PRO A 40 9.12 6.30 -7.50
N ASP A 41 10.34 5.98 -7.93
CA ASP A 41 10.91 4.63 -7.85
C ASP A 41 11.01 4.14 -6.40
N ILE A 42 11.58 4.97 -5.52
CA ILE A 42 11.72 4.66 -4.09
C ILE A 42 10.35 4.57 -3.43
N TYR A 43 9.43 5.46 -3.82
CA TYR A 43 8.06 5.45 -3.32
C TYR A 43 7.35 4.13 -3.62
N ARG A 44 7.40 3.67 -4.89
CA ARG A 44 6.80 2.41 -5.34
C ARG A 44 7.43 1.20 -4.66
N GLU A 45 8.76 1.16 -4.58
CA GLU A 45 9.44 0.03 -3.96
C GLU A 45 9.16 -0.03 -2.44
N ARG A 46 9.13 1.11 -1.74
CA ARG A 46 8.73 1.15 -0.32
C ARG A 46 7.31 0.67 -0.12
N HIS A 47 6.39 1.06 -1.00
CA HIS A 47 4.99 0.61 -0.94
C HIS A 47 4.89 -0.91 -1.16
N ARG A 48 5.60 -1.43 -2.15
CA ARG A 48 5.69 -2.87 -2.44
C ARG A 48 6.26 -3.67 -1.27
N VAL A 49 7.38 -3.22 -0.69
CA VAL A 49 8.03 -3.88 0.46
C VAL A 49 7.13 -3.82 1.69
N SER A 50 6.49 -2.68 1.96
CA SER A 50 5.54 -2.57 3.08
C SER A 50 4.35 -3.52 2.93
N ARG A 51 3.83 -3.69 1.69
CA ARG A 51 2.78 -4.67 1.39
C ARG A 51 3.26 -6.09 1.61
N ALA A 52 4.48 -6.43 1.17
CA ALA A 52 5.09 -7.73 1.38
C ALA A 52 5.27 -8.05 2.87
N ILE A 53 5.76 -7.11 3.68
CA ILE A 53 5.90 -7.29 5.14
C ILE A 53 4.53 -7.58 5.78
N ARG A 54 3.48 -6.85 5.39
CA ARG A 54 2.12 -7.11 5.89
C ARG A 54 1.65 -8.51 5.51
N GLN A 55 1.94 -8.95 4.29
CA GLN A 55 1.59 -10.29 3.81
C GLN A 55 2.35 -11.37 4.59
N HIS A 56 3.67 -11.25 4.77
CA HIS A 56 4.47 -12.20 5.55
C HIS A 56 4.05 -12.26 7.02
N ARG A 57 3.73 -11.11 7.64
CA ARG A 57 3.17 -11.09 9.01
C ARG A 57 1.82 -11.78 9.09
N HIS A 58 1.00 -11.63 8.06
CA HIS A 58 -0.29 -12.30 7.99
C HIS A 58 -0.15 -13.81 7.81
N THR A 59 0.72 -14.28 6.91
CA THR A 59 0.97 -15.72 6.71
C THR A 59 1.54 -16.37 7.97
N LEU A 60 2.47 -15.71 8.67
CA LEU A 60 2.99 -16.19 9.96
C LEU A 60 1.87 -16.35 11.00
N ALA A 61 0.99 -15.35 11.13
CA ALA A 61 -0.15 -15.44 12.04
C ALA A 61 -1.14 -16.57 11.69
N GLN A 62 -1.35 -16.82 10.39
CA GLN A 62 -2.17 -17.95 9.94
C GLN A 62 -1.52 -19.30 10.28
N LEU A 63 -0.23 -19.46 10.02
CA LEU A 63 0.50 -20.68 10.37
C LEU A 63 0.46 -20.93 11.89
N ASP A 64 0.57 -19.88 12.71
CA ASP A 64 0.39 -19.97 14.15
C ASP A 64 -1.02 -20.43 14.56
N SER A 65 -2.05 -19.88 13.92
CA SER A 65 -3.43 -20.33 14.16
C SER A 65 -3.63 -21.81 13.81
N ILE A 66 -3.09 -22.26 12.68
CA ILE A 66 -3.18 -23.65 12.22
C ILE A 66 -2.46 -24.60 13.19
N LEU A 67 -1.28 -24.21 13.69
CA LEU A 67 -0.56 -24.99 14.71
C LEU A 67 -1.38 -25.10 16.00
N CYS A 68 -1.92 -23.99 16.50
CA CYS A 68 -2.75 -23.97 17.70
C CYS A 68 -3.99 -24.85 17.55
N GLU A 69 -4.70 -24.74 16.43
CA GLU A 69 -5.90 -25.55 16.15
C GLU A 69 -5.57 -27.06 16.15
N ARG A 70 -4.48 -27.45 15.50
CA ARG A 70 -4.06 -28.85 15.44
C ARG A 70 -3.62 -29.41 16.79
N LEU A 71 -2.95 -28.60 17.63
CA LEU A 71 -2.56 -29.00 18.98
C LEU A 71 -3.77 -29.15 19.91
N VAL A 72 -4.77 -28.27 19.79
CA VAL A 72 -6.00 -28.34 20.59
C VAL A 72 -6.90 -29.50 20.17
N THR A 73 -6.90 -29.86 18.89
CA THR A 73 -7.77 -30.92 18.35
C THR A 73 -7.16 -32.32 18.46
N GLY A 74 -5.84 -32.44 18.66
CA GLY A 74 -5.10 -33.70 18.53
C GLY A 74 -5.02 -34.54 19.82
N ASP A 75 -6.10 -35.24 20.19
CA ASP A 75 -6.11 -36.25 21.27
C ASP A 75 -6.07 -37.73 20.76
N ASP A 76 -6.10 -37.97 19.45
CA ASP A 76 -6.16 -39.33 18.89
C ASP A 76 -4.77 -39.97 18.65
N PRO A 77 -4.47 -41.15 19.20
CA PRO A 77 -3.14 -41.78 19.15
C PRO A 77 -2.69 -42.23 17.75
N LYS A 78 -3.62 -42.40 16.80
CA LYS A 78 -3.30 -42.69 15.38
C LYS A 78 -2.91 -41.44 14.57
N ALA A 79 -3.24 -40.24 15.05
CA ALA A 79 -2.92 -39.00 14.37
C ALA A 79 -1.47 -38.54 14.62
N ILE A 80 -0.76 -39.15 15.58
CA ILE A 80 0.55 -38.69 16.09
C ILE A 80 1.66 -38.73 15.02
N GLU A 81 1.72 -39.77 14.18
CA GLU A 81 2.79 -39.90 13.19
C GLU A 81 2.62 -38.91 12.01
N ASN A 82 1.39 -38.74 11.51
CA ASN A 82 1.05 -37.75 10.49
C ASN A 82 1.14 -36.31 11.06
N SER A 83 0.75 -36.13 12.32
CA SER A 83 0.91 -34.87 13.07
C SER A 83 2.37 -34.43 13.13
N THR A 84 3.29 -35.34 13.42
CA THR A 84 4.71 -34.98 13.59
C THR A 84 5.33 -34.46 12.28
N LYS A 85 5.03 -35.09 11.14
CA LYS A 85 5.51 -34.62 9.82
C LYS A 85 4.90 -33.26 9.45
N PHE A 86 3.59 -33.12 9.63
CA PHE A 86 2.88 -31.86 9.39
C PHE A 86 3.44 -30.72 10.25
N LEU A 87 3.64 -30.96 11.55
CA LEU A 87 4.22 -29.98 12.48
C LEU A 87 5.64 -29.59 12.06
N SER A 88 6.48 -30.55 11.68
CA SER A 88 7.83 -30.25 11.17
C SER A 88 7.79 -29.37 9.92
N ASN A 89 6.90 -29.67 8.97
CA ASN A 89 6.75 -28.90 7.73
C ASN A 89 6.27 -27.46 8.01
N VAL A 90 5.30 -27.29 8.91
CA VAL A 90 4.81 -25.96 9.28
C VAL A 90 5.88 -25.16 10.02
N VAL A 91 6.66 -25.79 10.91
CA VAL A 91 7.78 -25.12 11.59
C VAL A 91 8.86 -24.68 10.60
N GLN A 92 9.20 -25.52 9.61
CA GLN A 92 10.13 -25.14 8.54
C GLN A 92 9.59 -23.97 7.72
N LEU A 93 8.32 -24.02 7.28
CA LEU A 93 7.71 -22.93 6.53
C LEU A 93 7.65 -21.62 7.32
N LYS A 94 7.39 -21.68 8.63
CA LYS A 94 7.45 -20.51 9.51
C LYS A 94 8.86 -19.94 9.59
N GLN A 95 9.89 -20.77 9.64
CA GLN A 95 11.27 -20.33 9.64
C GLN A 95 11.62 -19.61 8.33
N ASP A 96 11.25 -20.20 7.19
CA ASP A 96 11.49 -19.62 5.86
C ASP A 96 10.77 -18.27 5.67
N GLU A 97 9.51 -18.16 6.12
CA GLU A 97 8.75 -16.90 6.05
C GLU A 97 9.29 -15.85 7.03
N SER A 98 9.81 -16.27 8.19
CA SER A 98 10.48 -15.38 9.15
C SER A 98 11.77 -14.81 8.58
N GLU A 99 12.59 -15.63 7.91
CA GLU A 99 13.82 -15.17 7.24
C GLU A 99 13.52 -14.14 6.15
N LYS A 100 12.51 -14.41 5.30
CA LYS A 100 12.05 -13.45 4.28
C LYS A 100 11.56 -12.15 4.91
N LEU A 101 10.82 -12.22 6.01
CA LEU A 101 10.33 -11.05 6.74
C LEU A 101 11.51 -10.19 7.20
N VAL A 102 12.54 -10.79 7.82
CA VAL A 102 13.73 -10.05 8.28
C VAL A 102 14.41 -9.34 7.10
N THR A 103 14.63 -10.03 5.98
CA THR A 103 15.24 -9.39 4.79
C THR A 103 14.39 -8.24 4.23
N ALA A 104 13.05 -8.35 4.28
CA ALA A 104 12.15 -7.29 3.85
C ALA A 104 12.17 -6.09 4.81
N GLU A 105 12.31 -6.32 6.12
CA GLU A 105 12.45 -5.26 7.12
C GLU A 105 13.78 -4.53 6.99
N GLU A 106 14.89 -5.23 6.74
CA GLU A 106 16.19 -4.63 6.44
C GLU A 106 16.10 -3.73 5.19
N LEU A 107 15.46 -4.23 4.13
CA LEU A 107 15.22 -3.44 2.93
C LEU A 107 14.37 -2.19 3.23
N LEU A 108 13.31 -2.32 4.04
CA LEU A 108 12.50 -1.18 4.46
C LEU A 108 13.31 -0.13 5.22
N MET A 109 14.23 -0.55 6.09
CA MET A 109 15.14 0.37 6.80
C MET A 109 16.04 1.13 5.82
N THR A 110 16.62 0.44 4.84
CA THR A 110 17.45 1.12 3.81
C THR A 110 16.64 2.13 2.99
N LEU A 111 15.40 1.79 2.62
CA LEU A 111 14.49 2.69 1.90
C LEU A 111 14.08 3.88 2.77
N THR A 112 13.91 3.67 4.08
CA THR A 112 13.58 4.75 5.02
C THR A 112 14.72 5.75 5.12
N ASN A 113 15.97 5.29 5.20
CA ASN A 113 17.15 6.16 5.21
C ASN A 113 17.23 7.02 3.93
N LEU A 114 16.87 6.47 2.77
CA LEU A 114 16.82 7.24 1.53
C LEU A 114 15.72 8.32 1.54
N VAL A 115 14.62 8.07 2.24
CA VAL A 115 13.52 9.04 2.41
C VAL A 115 13.90 10.16 3.39
N GLU A 116 14.75 9.89 4.38
CA GLU A 116 15.20 10.89 5.36
C GLU A 116 15.90 12.09 4.71
N GLU A 117 16.50 11.92 3.53
CA GLU A 117 17.10 13.04 2.77
C GLU A 117 16.09 14.16 2.44
N LEU A 118 14.80 13.82 2.31
CA LEU A 118 13.72 14.74 1.98
C LEU A 118 13.00 15.28 3.24
N TYR A 119 13.31 14.75 4.41
CA TYR A 119 12.76 15.18 5.70
C TYR A 119 12.84 16.70 5.96
N PRO A 120 13.97 17.41 5.71
CA PRO A 120 14.04 18.85 5.99
C PRO A 120 13.11 19.69 5.11
N ILE A 121 12.75 19.22 3.90
CA ILE A 121 11.81 19.91 3.02
C ILE A 121 10.41 19.87 3.62
N ALA A 122 9.99 18.68 4.06
CA ALA A 122 8.69 18.48 4.70
C ALA A 122 8.58 19.24 6.03
N GLN A 123 9.64 19.25 6.84
CA GLN A 123 9.68 19.99 8.11
C GLN A 123 9.47 21.50 7.89
N ARG A 124 10.15 22.09 6.90
CA ARG A 124 10.00 23.51 6.56
C ARG A 124 8.60 23.82 6.02
N GLY A 125 8.04 22.93 5.20
CA GLY A 125 6.67 23.05 4.70
C GLY A 125 5.63 23.05 5.82
N ALA A 126 5.74 22.11 6.76
CA ALA A 126 4.83 22.03 7.91
C ALA A 126 4.94 23.26 8.82
N PHE A 127 6.15 23.76 9.05
CA PHE A 127 6.37 25.00 9.79
C PHE A 127 5.74 26.20 9.09
N LEU A 128 5.90 26.33 7.78
CA LEU A 128 5.31 27.40 6.99
C LEU A 128 3.78 27.39 7.07
N TYR A 129 3.15 26.22 6.92
CA TYR A 129 1.69 26.12 7.07
C TYR A 129 1.22 26.46 8.48
N SER A 130 1.97 26.07 9.51
CA SER A 130 1.67 26.45 10.90
C SER A 130 1.65 27.98 11.07
N LEU A 131 2.61 28.68 10.47
CA LEU A 131 2.62 30.15 10.43
C LEU A 131 1.39 30.69 9.70
N CYS A 132 1.08 30.19 8.50
CA CYS A 132 -0.12 30.58 7.76
C CYS A 132 -1.41 30.34 8.55
N ARG A 133 -1.48 29.27 9.35
CA ARG A 133 -2.61 28.95 10.23
C ARG A 133 -2.73 29.91 11.43
N ALA A 134 -1.66 30.60 11.81
CA ALA A 134 -1.65 31.58 12.90
C ALA A 134 -2.09 32.98 12.45
N ILE A 135 -1.93 33.34 11.17
CA ILE A 135 -2.30 34.66 10.60
C ILE A 135 -3.79 35.03 10.78
N PRO A 136 -4.77 34.10 10.71
CA PRO A 136 -6.19 34.42 10.95
C PRO A 136 -6.49 35.07 12.31
N SER A 137 -5.57 35.02 13.28
CA SER A 137 -5.70 35.74 14.54
C SER A 137 -5.66 37.26 14.37
N LEU A 138 -4.97 37.76 13.34
CA LEU A 138 -4.88 39.18 13.02
C LEU A 138 -6.09 39.64 12.20
N ASN A 139 -6.42 38.91 11.13
CA ASN A 139 -7.58 39.21 10.30
C ASN A 139 -8.23 37.90 9.80
N PRO A 140 -9.53 37.69 10.04
CA PRO A 140 -10.27 36.49 9.62
C PRO A 140 -10.22 36.19 8.11
N HIS A 141 -10.00 37.20 7.27
CA HIS A 141 -9.93 37.02 5.82
C HIS A 141 -8.66 36.30 5.33
N TYR A 142 -7.59 36.25 6.13
CA TYR A 142 -6.34 35.57 5.77
C TYR A 142 -6.35 34.08 6.14
N GLN A 143 -7.43 33.38 5.78
CA GLN A 143 -7.53 31.94 5.96
C GLN A 143 -7.01 31.21 4.72
N VAL A 144 -5.92 30.46 4.88
CA VAL A 144 -5.40 29.58 3.83
C VAL A 144 -5.95 28.18 4.05
N PRO A 145 -6.72 27.62 3.10
CA PRO A 145 -7.19 26.24 3.21
C PRO A 145 -6.03 25.27 2.93
N LEU A 146 -5.98 24.16 3.67
CA LEU A 146 -4.92 23.16 3.52
C LEU A 146 -4.77 22.61 2.09
N PRO A 147 -5.85 22.28 1.35
CA PRO A 147 -5.74 21.79 -0.03
C PRO A 147 -5.01 22.76 -0.97
N TYR A 148 -5.20 24.07 -0.76
CA TYR A 148 -4.50 25.10 -1.55
C TYR A 148 -3.01 25.12 -1.24
N PHE A 149 -2.65 25.04 0.05
CA PHE A 149 -1.26 24.94 0.47
C PHE A 149 -0.58 23.67 -0.08
N THR A 150 -1.23 22.51 0.00
CA THR A 150 -0.68 21.26 -0.52
C THR A 150 -0.51 21.30 -2.04
N HIS A 151 -1.46 21.87 -2.78
CA HIS A 151 -1.33 22.03 -4.23
C HIS A 151 -0.16 22.95 -4.60
N LEU A 152 0.01 24.05 -3.87
CA LEU A 152 1.14 24.95 -4.06
C LEU A 152 2.48 24.27 -3.75
N PHE A 153 2.52 23.45 -2.70
CA PHE A 153 3.68 22.62 -2.36
C PHE A 153 3.99 21.62 -3.48
N ASP A 154 2.99 20.90 -3.98
CA ASP A 154 3.16 19.91 -5.06
C ASP A 154 3.66 20.60 -6.35
N THR A 155 3.16 21.80 -6.66
CA THR A 155 3.63 22.62 -7.79
C THR A 155 5.07 23.07 -7.59
N ALA A 156 5.45 23.45 -6.37
CA ALA A 156 6.80 23.95 -6.05
C ALA A 156 7.87 22.85 -6.04
N VAL A 157 7.51 21.61 -5.68
CA VAL A 157 8.41 20.46 -5.71
C VAL A 157 8.79 20.07 -7.14
N GLY A 158 7.93 20.39 -8.12
CA GLY A 158 8.29 20.40 -9.54
C GLY A 158 8.73 19.03 -10.06
N SER A 159 7.79 18.12 -10.23
CA SER A 159 7.98 16.93 -11.06
C SER A 159 6.65 16.42 -11.58
N GLU A 160 6.64 16.09 -12.87
CA GLU A 160 5.51 15.42 -13.51
C GLU A 160 5.43 14.01 -12.92
N TYR A 161 4.35 13.76 -12.19
CA TYR A 161 4.00 12.42 -11.75
C TYR A 161 3.32 11.74 -12.93
N GLU A 162 3.94 10.73 -13.51
CA GLU A 162 3.15 9.74 -14.24
C GLU A 162 2.53 8.83 -13.20
N GLU A 163 1.25 9.07 -12.90
CA GLU A 163 0.39 8.06 -12.31
C GLU A 163 0.39 6.87 -13.27
N GLU A 164 1.22 5.87 -12.99
CA GLU A 164 0.87 4.53 -13.43
C GLU A 164 -0.42 4.20 -12.69
N GLU A 165 -1.52 4.08 -13.43
CA GLU A 165 -2.76 3.49 -12.93
C GLU A 165 -2.41 2.15 -12.28
N GLU A 166 -2.23 2.15 -10.96
CA GLU A 166 -2.32 0.91 -10.19
C GLU A 166 -3.73 0.41 -10.48
N GLU A 167 -3.84 -0.73 -11.19
CA GLU A 167 -5.10 -1.44 -11.40
C GLU A 167 -5.84 -1.45 -10.06
N GLY A 168 -6.90 -0.64 -10.01
CA GLY A 168 -7.53 -0.25 -8.77
C GLY A 168 -7.93 -1.47 -7.95
N GLY A 169 -7.56 -1.43 -6.68
CA GLY A 169 -8.38 -1.96 -5.60
C GLY A 169 -8.89 -3.38 -5.78
N GLY A 170 -7.97 -4.35 -5.83
CA GLY A 170 -8.26 -5.67 -5.27
C GLY A 170 -8.43 -5.54 -3.76
N LEU A 171 -9.63 -5.15 -3.31
CA LEU A 171 -10.06 -5.29 -1.92
C LEU A 171 -9.81 -6.74 -1.49
N LEU A 172 -8.98 -6.96 -0.48
CA LEU A 172 -9.04 -8.14 0.42
C LEU A 172 -9.05 -9.55 -0.21
N GLN A 173 -8.64 -9.73 -1.46
CA GLN A 173 -8.73 -11.03 -2.12
C GLN A 173 -7.45 -11.40 -2.86
N ASP A 174 -6.38 -11.58 -2.09
CA ASP A 174 -5.29 -12.51 -2.41
C ASP A 174 -4.71 -13.10 -1.11
N VAL A 175 -5.55 -13.22 -0.07
CA VAL A 175 -5.27 -14.19 0.97
C VAL A 175 -5.56 -15.54 0.32
N ALA A 176 -4.51 -16.19 -0.17
CA ALA A 176 -4.51 -17.64 -0.22
C ALA A 176 -4.68 -18.08 1.24
N VAL A 177 -5.94 -18.24 1.66
CA VAL A 177 -6.27 -18.92 2.90
C VAL A 177 -5.67 -20.29 2.69
N VAL A 178 -4.54 -20.56 3.34
CA VAL A 178 -3.99 -21.91 3.43
C VAL A 178 -5.06 -22.70 4.15
N HIS A 179 -5.90 -23.39 3.39
CA HIS A 179 -6.92 -24.26 3.93
C HIS A 179 -6.17 -25.46 4.51
N PRO A 180 -6.63 -26.10 5.61
CA PRO A 180 -6.00 -27.29 6.17
C PRO A 180 -5.79 -28.46 5.18
N SER A 181 -6.42 -28.37 3.99
CA SER A 181 -6.33 -29.27 2.85
C SER A 181 -5.18 -28.95 1.88
N ASP A 182 -4.54 -27.79 2.01
CA ASP A 182 -3.42 -27.37 1.15
C ASP A 182 -2.09 -28.04 1.53
N VAL A 183 -2.09 -28.86 2.58
CA VAL A 183 -0.91 -29.56 3.13
C VAL A 183 -0.96 -31.07 2.85
N ASP A 184 -1.91 -31.55 2.05
CA ASP A 184 -1.95 -32.95 1.59
C ASP A 184 -1.15 -33.14 0.29
N GLU A 185 -0.26 -34.14 0.30
CA GLU A 185 0.91 -34.33 -0.60
C GLU A 185 0.65 -34.59 -2.10
N ASP A 186 -0.58 -34.55 -2.61
CA ASP A 186 -0.86 -34.86 -4.03
C ASP A 186 -1.21 -33.63 -4.92
N GLY A 187 -1.27 -32.42 -4.33
CA GLY A 187 -1.77 -31.20 -5.01
C GLY A 187 -0.74 -30.30 -5.69
N GLU A 188 0.56 -30.49 -5.46
CA GLU A 188 1.63 -29.59 -5.92
C GLU A 188 1.75 -29.55 -7.47
N GLU A 189 1.57 -30.69 -8.15
CA GLU A 189 1.71 -30.75 -9.62
C GLU A 189 0.52 -30.11 -10.35
N GLU A 190 -0.70 -30.22 -9.81
CA GLU A 190 -1.88 -29.54 -10.35
C GLU A 190 -1.88 -28.04 -10.04
N LYS A 191 -1.47 -27.64 -8.82
CA LYS A 191 -1.33 -26.22 -8.46
C LYS A 191 -0.28 -25.52 -9.32
N MET A 192 0.84 -26.16 -9.61
CA MET A 192 1.88 -25.61 -10.49
C MET A 192 1.40 -25.51 -11.95
N LYS A 193 0.65 -26.51 -12.46
CA LYS A 193 0.03 -26.45 -13.81
C LYS A 193 -1.07 -25.39 -13.89
N MET A 194 -1.89 -25.23 -12.85
CA MET A 194 -2.97 -24.23 -12.83
C MET A 194 -2.42 -22.81 -12.68
N ALA A 195 -1.37 -22.61 -11.86
CA ALA A 195 -0.66 -21.34 -11.73
C ALA A 195 0.09 -20.96 -13.02
N ALA A 196 0.73 -21.92 -13.70
CA ALA A 196 1.34 -21.71 -15.00
C ALA A 196 0.30 -21.32 -16.07
N LYS A 197 -0.86 -21.97 -16.08
CA LYS A 197 -1.98 -21.67 -17.00
C LYS A 197 -2.59 -20.29 -16.74
N ARG A 198 -2.73 -19.88 -15.46
CA ARG A 198 -3.15 -18.53 -15.07
C ARG A 198 -2.14 -17.46 -15.48
N LYS A 199 -0.83 -17.68 -15.25
CA LYS A 199 0.24 -16.76 -15.68
C LYS A 199 0.30 -16.62 -17.21
N ALA A 200 0.11 -17.70 -17.96
CA ALA A 200 0.04 -17.68 -19.42
C ALA A 200 -1.19 -16.91 -19.94
N SER A 201 -2.35 -17.09 -19.30
CA SER A 201 -3.58 -16.36 -19.63
C SER A 201 -3.46 -14.86 -19.35
N LEU A 202 -2.80 -14.45 -18.26
CA LEU A 202 -2.57 -13.04 -17.94
C LEU A 202 -1.64 -12.36 -18.96
N ARG A 203 -0.57 -13.07 -19.37
CA ARG A 203 0.36 -12.59 -20.40
C ARG A 203 -0.31 -12.40 -21.76
N LEU A 204 -1.21 -13.31 -22.14
CA LEU A 204 -2.00 -13.19 -23.38
C LEU A 204 -2.99 -12.01 -23.31
N GLY A 205 -3.62 -11.78 -22.15
CA GLY A 205 -4.51 -10.63 -21.93
C GLY A 205 -3.79 -9.29 -22.07
N SER A 206 -2.59 -9.18 -21.48
CA SER A 206 -1.76 -7.98 -21.56
C SER A 206 -1.24 -7.72 -22.99
N ALA A 207 -0.78 -8.77 -23.70
CA ALA A 207 -0.37 -8.66 -25.10
C ALA A 207 -1.54 -8.22 -26.01
N ARG A 208 -2.76 -8.71 -25.77
CA ARG A 208 -3.96 -8.33 -26.54
C ARG A 208 -4.37 -6.87 -26.30
N LYS A 209 -4.22 -6.36 -25.07
CA LYS A 209 -4.40 -4.94 -24.75
C LYS A 209 -3.35 -4.06 -25.44
N MET A 210 -2.08 -4.47 -25.47
CA MET A 210 -1.00 -3.75 -26.15
C MET A 210 -1.22 -3.63 -27.66
N ILE A 211 -1.69 -4.71 -28.31
CA ILE A 211 -2.05 -4.68 -29.74
C ILE A 211 -3.20 -3.71 -29.99
N LYS A 212 -4.25 -3.73 -29.14
CA LYS A 212 -5.39 -2.83 -29.26
C LYS A 212 -5.01 -1.35 -29.04
N LYS A 213 -4.09 -1.07 -28.11
CA LYS A 213 -3.55 0.28 -27.87
C LYS A 213 -2.74 0.77 -29.08
N ARG A 214 -1.90 -0.10 -29.65
CA ARG A 214 -1.11 0.22 -30.86
C ARG A 214 -1.99 0.50 -32.06
N ASP A 215 -3.04 -0.30 -32.29
CA ASP A 215 -3.93 -0.11 -33.44
C ASP A 215 -4.78 1.16 -33.29
N LYS A 216 -5.24 1.48 -32.07
CA LYS A 216 -5.92 2.75 -31.78
C LYS A 216 -5.01 3.98 -31.97
N MET A 217 -3.72 3.84 -31.63
CA MET A 217 -2.74 4.91 -31.82
C MET A 217 -2.41 5.14 -33.31
N LYS A 218 -2.41 4.08 -34.12
CA LYS A 218 -2.25 4.20 -35.58
C LYS A 218 -3.44 4.88 -36.24
N GLU A 219 -4.65 4.62 -35.76
CA GLU A 219 -5.88 5.26 -36.25
C GLU A 219 -5.84 6.77 -36.00
N THR A 220 -5.44 7.20 -34.80
CA THR A 220 -5.29 8.63 -34.45
C THR A 220 -4.18 9.34 -35.22
N LEU A 221 -3.11 8.63 -35.60
CA LEU A 221 -2.01 9.17 -36.42
C LEU A 221 -2.40 9.32 -37.89
N SER A 222 -3.32 8.50 -38.42
CA SER A 222 -3.82 8.67 -39.79
C SER A 222 -4.82 9.81 -39.90
N THR A 223 -5.64 10.05 -38.88
CA THR A 223 -6.61 11.16 -38.87
C THR A 223 -5.93 12.52 -38.76
N THR A 224 -4.81 12.63 -38.03
CA THR A 224 -4.04 13.88 -37.97
C THR A 224 -3.24 14.17 -39.24
N ALA A 225 -2.88 13.14 -40.02
CA ALA A 225 -2.17 13.32 -41.28
C ALA A 225 -3.11 13.79 -42.42
N GLU A 226 -4.42 13.48 -42.35
CA GLU A 226 -5.42 13.98 -43.30
C GLU A 226 -5.91 15.41 -43.01
N GLU A 227 -5.69 15.92 -41.79
CA GLU A 227 -6.02 17.31 -41.41
C GLU A 227 -4.91 18.32 -41.76
N ASP A 228 -3.65 17.89 -41.91
CA ASP A 228 -2.51 18.74 -42.31
C ASP A 228 -2.37 18.92 -43.85
N GLU A 229 -3.16 18.20 -44.67
CA GLU A 229 -3.18 18.32 -46.15
C GLU A 229 -4.40 19.09 -46.70
N ARG A 230 -5.20 19.76 -45.85
CA ARG A 230 -6.31 20.65 -46.26
C ARG A 230 -6.05 22.11 -45.87
#